data_AF-A0A7C6A6I8-F1
#
_entry.id   AF-A0A7C6A6I8-F1
#
_cell.length_a   1.000
_cell.length_b   1.000
_cell.length_c   1.000
_cell.angle_alpha   90.00
_cell.angle_beta   90.00
_cell.angle_gamma   90.00
#
_symmetry.space_group_name_H-M   'P 1'
#
loop_
_entity.id
_entity.type
_entity.pdbx_description
1 polymer ?
#
loop_
_entity_poly.entity_id
_entity_poly.type
_entity_poly.pdbx_seq_one_letter_code
_entity_poly.pdbx_strand_id
1 'polypeptide(L)'
;MSDKLSRRDIVSKAGILGIGALIGKFTTQVAQAQNSTAVLNKSHSPNKYPWPYVELDPTVTAQIAYEEWYRIWCGGTVIYSIFSQLAKKVGEPYKSFPTEPFVILEGGVAGWGTVCGSVNSAALIANFIIGPRTKGGSVWGHVIASNMLDWYSHANMPIFVPKNPKANKKSIVRTVSESPLCHVSVGKWMRASGYPINSPERKDRCARVAASVAYKLVEDLNRWHRGEYDENIAWGPGKAGITSQFNCAECHGAKIPKPPTPLKKI
;
A
#
# COMPACT_ATOMS: atom_id res chain seq x y z
N MET A 1 70.61 46.45 2.90
CA MET A 1 70.92 45.34 3.82
C MET A 1 69.65 44.54 3.99
N SER A 2 69.65 43.32 3.48
CA SER A 2 68.49 42.42 3.39
C SER A 2 68.72 41.28 4.37
N ASP A 3 68.14 41.35 5.57
CA ASP A 3 68.11 40.22 6.49
C ASP A 3 66.89 39.34 6.19
N LYS A 4 67.20 38.20 5.56
CA LYS A 4 66.27 37.12 5.27
C LYS A 4 65.94 36.39 6.59
N LEU A 5 64.70 36.48 7.05
CA LEU A 5 64.20 35.55 8.06
C LEU A 5 64.09 34.15 7.44
N SER A 6 64.80 33.19 8.03
CA SER A 6 64.93 31.82 7.54
C SER A 6 63.71 30.98 7.92
N ARG A 7 63.31 30.06 7.04
CA ARG A 7 62.14 29.16 7.16
C ARG A 7 62.18 28.22 8.39
N ARG A 8 63.24 28.25 9.20
CA ARG A 8 63.35 27.49 10.46
C ARG A 8 62.83 28.24 11.69
N ASP A 9 62.69 29.56 11.66
CA ASP A 9 62.16 30.31 12.81
C ASP A 9 60.63 30.32 12.90
N ILE A 10 59.96 29.92 11.81
CA ILE A 10 58.48 29.82 11.76
C ILE A 10 57.98 28.48 12.34
N VAL A 11 58.83 27.44 12.37
CA VAL A 11 58.42 26.10 12.84
C VAL A 11 58.57 25.96 14.36
N SER A 12 59.38 26.79 15.01
CA SER A 12 59.64 26.72 16.47
C SER A 12 58.54 27.34 17.34
N LYS A 13 57.60 28.10 16.75
CA LYS A 13 56.45 28.71 17.46
C LYS A 13 55.08 28.10 17.09
N ALA A 14 55.08 26.98 16.35
CA ALA A 14 53.87 26.26 15.94
C ALA A 14 53.62 24.98 16.77
N GLY A 15 54.34 24.80 17.88
CA GLY A 15 54.13 23.70 18.81
C GLY A 15 53.44 24.19 20.08
N ILE A 16 52.28 23.60 20.38
CA ILE A 16 51.52 23.74 21.64
C ILE A 16 50.63 24.98 21.73
N LEU A 17 49.54 25.03 20.96
CA LEU A 17 48.26 25.60 21.41
C LEU A 17 47.09 24.98 20.61
N GLY A 18 46.27 24.18 21.29
CA GLY A 18 44.84 24.13 21.01
C GLY A 18 44.30 23.01 20.10
N ILE A 19 44.47 21.76 20.53
CA ILE A 19 43.55 20.66 20.19
C ILE A 19 42.15 21.06 20.69
N GLY A 20 41.33 21.67 19.84
CA GLY A 20 40.01 22.16 20.26
C GLY A 20 39.02 22.56 19.18
N ALA A 21 39.39 22.51 17.88
CA ALA A 21 38.52 23.03 16.81
C ALA A 21 38.11 21.99 15.74
N LEU A 22 38.39 20.70 15.93
CA LEU A 22 37.99 19.65 14.97
C LEU A 22 36.95 18.66 15.51
N ILE A 23 36.57 18.76 16.79
CA ILE A 23 35.47 17.93 17.35
C ILE A 23 34.10 18.58 17.05
N GLY A 24 34.03 19.91 16.88
CA GLY A 24 32.77 20.65 16.75
C GLY A 24 31.99 20.43 15.46
N LYS A 25 32.58 19.87 14.40
CA LYS A 25 31.86 19.59 13.14
C LYS A 25 31.40 18.13 12.99
N PHE A 26 31.98 17.21 13.76
CA PHE A 26 31.51 15.83 13.83
C PHE A 26 30.40 15.66 14.88
N THR A 27 30.44 16.43 15.98
CA THR A 27 29.40 16.39 17.00
C THR A 27 28.08 17.01 16.54
N THR A 28 28.09 18.01 15.66
CA THR A 28 26.86 18.60 15.12
C THR A 28 26.14 17.69 14.12
N GLN A 29 26.89 16.89 13.33
CA GLN A 29 26.29 15.89 12.44
C GLN A 29 25.77 14.67 13.20
N VAL A 30 26.46 14.25 14.28
CA VAL A 30 25.96 13.19 15.16
C VAL A 30 24.75 13.67 15.97
N ALA A 31 24.71 14.92 16.44
CA ALA A 31 23.55 15.47 17.13
C ALA A 31 22.32 15.67 16.20
N GLN A 32 22.52 16.03 14.93
CA GLN A 32 21.43 16.07 13.93
C GLN A 32 20.95 14.67 13.53
N ALA A 33 21.84 13.68 13.47
CA ALA A 33 21.46 12.27 13.26
C ALA A 33 20.74 11.68 14.48
N GLN A 34 21.13 12.06 15.70
CA GLN A 34 20.47 11.65 16.95
C GLN A 34 19.12 12.34 17.18
N ASN A 35 18.94 13.58 16.73
CA ASN A 35 17.62 14.23 16.73
C ASN A 35 16.68 13.65 15.67
N SER A 36 17.21 13.08 14.59
CA SER A 36 16.40 12.36 13.59
C SER A 36 15.92 11.00 14.11
N THR A 37 16.70 10.34 14.98
CA THR A 37 16.30 9.07 15.62
C THR A 37 15.46 9.26 16.89
N ALA A 38 15.61 10.38 17.60
CA ALA A 38 14.73 10.72 18.73
C ALA A 38 13.29 11.07 18.31
N VAL A 39 13.09 11.52 17.06
CA VAL A 39 11.74 11.74 16.48
C VAL A 39 11.04 10.41 16.10
N LEU A 40 11.79 9.32 15.90
CA LEU A 40 11.26 8.00 15.51
C LEU A 40 10.58 7.22 16.65
N ASN A 41 10.65 7.71 17.90
CA ASN A 41 10.07 7.08 19.08
C ASN A 41 8.97 7.94 19.75
N LYS A 42 8.43 8.96 19.07
CA LYS A 42 7.28 9.68 19.61
C LYS A 42 6.06 8.77 19.49
N SER A 43 5.43 8.42 20.63
CA SER A 43 4.23 7.57 20.59
C SER A 43 3.18 8.26 19.71
N HIS A 44 2.80 7.61 18.61
CA HIS A 44 1.72 8.06 17.76
C HIS A 44 0.44 7.41 18.28
N SER A 45 -0.56 8.22 18.63
CA SER A 45 -1.87 7.68 18.98
C SER A 45 -2.49 7.05 17.73
N PRO A 46 -2.86 5.77 17.73
CA PRO A 46 -3.38 5.09 16.53
C PRO A 46 -4.70 5.70 16.01
N ASN A 47 -5.38 6.51 16.83
CA ASN A 47 -6.62 7.19 16.47
C ASN A 47 -6.39 8.62 15.96
N LYS A 48 -5.15 9.06 15.79
CA LYS A 48 -4.81 10.39 15.25
C LYS A 48 -4.45 10.28 13.78
N TYR A 49 -5.20 10.96 12.93
CA TYR A 49 -4.98 10.93 11.48
C TYR A 49 -4.48 12.28 10.93
N PRO A 50 -3.77 12.28 9.80
CA PRO A 50 -3.23 11.09 9.11
C PRO A 50 -2.10 10.43 9.92
N TRP A 51 -1.89 9.13 9.71
CA TRP A 51 -0.68 8.46 10.20
C TRP A 51 0.53 8.99 9.42
N PRO A 52 1.74 9.01 10.02
CA PRO A 52 2.94 9.47 9.33
C PRO A 52 3.18 8.67 8.06
N TYR A 53 3.45 9.34 6.94
CA TYR A 53 3.71 8.71 5.66
C TYR A 53 4.92 9.34 5.00
N VAL A 54 5.73 8.49 4.35
CA VAL A 54 6.81 8.89 3.45
C VAL A 54 6.64 8.09 2.17
N GLU A 55 7.05 8.66 1.05
CA GLU A 55 6.90 7.98 -0.23
C GLU A 55 7.62 6.62 -0.24
N LEU A 56 6.92 5.65 -0.82
CA LEU A 56 7.43 4.30 -1.04
C LEU A 56 7.64 4.07 -2.53
N ASP A 57 8.57 3.18 -2.87
CA ASP A 57 8.73 2.70 -4.24
C ASP A 57 7.60 1.68 -4.54
N PRO A 58 6.73 1.94 -5.54
CA PRO A 58 5.64 1.03 -5.89
C PRO A 58 6.15 -0.36 -6.32
N THR A 59 7.26 -0.42 -7.04
CA THR A 59 7.86 -1.66 -7.56
C THR A 59 8.45 -2.51 -6.45
N VAL A 60 9.17 -1.89 -5.51
CA VAL A 60 9.69 -2.59 -4.32
C VAL A 60 8.55 -3.13 -3.47
N THR A 61 7.51 -2.32 -3.25
CA THR A 61 6.32 -2.73 -2.48
C THR A 61 5.61 -3.90 -3.14
N ALA A 62 5.42 -3.86 -4.46
CA ALA A 62 4.80 -4.93 -5.22
C ALA A 62 5.62 -6.23 -5.16
N GLN A 63 6.95 -6.14 -5.24
CA GLN A 63 7.82 -7.30 -5.13
C GLN A 63 7.73 -7.96 -3.73
N ILE A 64 7.74 -7.16 -2.65
CA ILE A 64 7.53 -7.68 -1.29
C ILE A 64 6.16 -8.36 -1.17
N ALA A 65 5.10 -7.72 -1.69
CA ALA A 65 3.76 -8.28 -1.67
C ALA A 65 3.67 -9.61 -2.45
N TYR A 66 4.39 -9.76 -3.55
CA TYR A 66 4.44 -11.02 -4.28
C TYR A 66 5.11 -12.13 -3.47
N GLU A 67 6.26 -11.83 -2.86
CA GLU A 67 7.07 -12.80 -2.10
C GLU A 67 6.36 -13.28 -0.84
N GLU A 68 5.80 -12.34 -0.07
CA GLU A 68 5.14 -12.59 1.22
C GLU A 68 3.74 -13.20 1.06
N TRP A 69 3.15 -13.12 -0.13
CA TRP A 69 1.86 -13.76 -0.41
C TRP A 69 1.86 -15.26 -0.06
N TYR A 70 2.99 -15.94 -0.25
CA TYR A 70 3.09 -17.37 0.03
C TYR A 70 3.19 -17.71 1.53
N ARG A 71 3.35 -16.70 2.40
CA ARG A 71 3.36 -16.85 3.85
C ARG A 71 2.03 -16.39 4.48
N ILE A 72 1.49 -15.25 4.02
CA ILE A 72 0.35 -14.57 4.68
C ILE A 72 -0.80 -14.19 3.72
N TRP A 73 -0.80 -14.76 2.52
CA TRP A 73 -1.87 -14.66 1.52
C TRP A 73 -2.23 -13.23 1.10
N CYS A 74 -3.31 -13.10 0.32
CA CYS A 74 -3.60 -11.89 -0.45
C CYS A 74 -3.87 -10.63 0.37
N GLY A 75 -4.53 -10.74 1.53
CA GLY A 75 -4.81 -9.58 2.37
C GLY A 75 -3.64 -9.20 3.27
N GLY A 76 -3.11 -10.17 4.03
CA GLY A 76 -1.98 -9.95 4.93
C GLY A 76 -0.77 -9.38 4.20
N THR A 77 -0.46 -9.89 3.00
CA THR A 77 0.73 -9.45 2.27
C THR A 77 0.70 -8.00 1.79
N VAL A 78 -0.47 -7.47 1.41
CA VAL A 78 -0.60 -6.07 0.95
C VAL A 78 -0.39 -5.11 2.12
N ILE A 79 -0.89 -5.46 3.31
CA ILE A 79 -0.65 -4.68 4.53
C ILE A 79 0.83 -4.77 4.91
N TYR A 80 1.37 -5.99 4.97
CA TYR A 80 2.77 -6.21 5.34
C TYR A 80 3.74 -5.48 4.42
N SER A 81 3.53 -5.52 3.10
CA SER A 81 4.47 -4.91 2.14
C SER A 81 4.61 -3.41 2.31
N ILE A 82 3.53 -2.71 2.70
CA ILE A 82 3.54 -1.26 2.94
C ILE A 82 3.96 -0.95 4.37
N PHE A 83 3.33 -1.60 5.36
CA PHE A 83 3.55 -1.27 6.78
C PHE A 83 4.94 -1.66 7.25
N SER A 84 5.54 -2.75 6.74
CA SER A 84 6.93 -3.11 7.10
C SER A 84 7.95 -2.07 6.61
N GLN A 85 7.70 -1.42 5.46
CA GLN A 85 8.57 -0.36 4.96
C GLN A 85 8.38 0.93 5.77
N LEU A 86 7.14 1.30 6.07
CA LEU A 86 6.83 2.47 6.90
C LEU A 86 7.34 2.26 8.34
N ALA A 87 7.23 1.07 8.91
CA ALA A 87 7.80 0.76 10.23
C ALA A 87 9.31 1.04 10.28
N LYS A 88 10.05 0.69 9.21
CA LYS A 88 11.50 0.97 9.10
C LYS A 88 11.81 2.45 8.90
N LYS A 89 10.98 3.17 8.14
CA LYS A 89 11.25 4.56 7.73
C LYS A 89 10.73 5.60 8.72
N VAL A 90 9.59 5.35 9.36
CA VAL A 90 8.89 6.32 10.24
C VAL A 90 8.58 5.79 11.65
N GLY A 91 8.63 4.47 11.87
CA GLY A 91 8.38 3.89 13.20
C GLY A 91 6.90 3.66 13.50
N GLU A 92 6.40 4.23 14.59
CA GLU A 92 5.00 4.08 15.02
C GLU A 92 4.01 4.85 14.13
N PRO A 93 2.78 4.35 13.93
CA PRO A 93 2.18 3.15 14.56
C PRO A 93 2.45 1.84 13.82
N TYR A 94 3.15 1.88 12.68
CA TYR A 94 3.37 0.70 11.83
C TYR A 94 4.24 -0.37 12.50
N LYS A 95 5.22 0.07 13.31
CA LYS A 95 6.13 -0.83 14.03
C LYS A 95 5.39 -1.77 14.99
N SER A 96 4.36 -1.28 15.67
CA SER A 96 3.56 -2.07 16.61
C SER A 96 2.28 -2.66 15.99
N PHE A 97 2.03 -2.45 14.69
CA PHE A 97 0.80 -2.92 14.05
C PHE A 97 0.84 -4.43 13.75
N PRO A 98 -0.13 -5.23 14.22
CA PRO A 98 -0.14 -6.67 13.99
C PRO A 98 -0.67 -7.00 12.59
N THR A 99 0.22 -7.27 11.63
CA THR A 99 -0.18 -7.55 10.23
C THR A 99 -0.67 -8.98 10.00
N GLU A 100 -0.17 -9.95 10.76
CA GLU A 100 -0.46 -11.38 10.61
C GLU A 100 -1.94 -11.74 10.74
N PRO A 101 -2.73 -11.16 11.69
CA PRO A 101 -4.17 -11.45 11.79
C PRO A 101 -4.96 -11.18 10.50
N PHE A 102 -4.48 -10.31 9.61
CA PHE A 102 -5.12 -10.02 8.33
C PHE A 102 -4.96 -11.13 7.29
N VAL A 103 -4.26 -12.23 7.63
CA VAL A 103 -4.33 -13.49 6.89
C VAL A 103 -5.78 -13.95 6.70
N ILE A 104 -6.67 -13.60 7.64
CA ILE A 104 -8.09 -13.94 7.58
C ILE A 104 -8.76 -13.45 6.29
N LEU A 105 -8.26 -12.39 5.65
CA LEU A 105 -8.80 -11.86 4.40
C LEU A 105 -8.57 -12.78 3.19
N GLU A 106 -7.81 -13.86 3.36
CA GLU A 106 -7.56 -14.85 2.31
C GLU A 106 -8.84 -15.45 1.73
N GLY A 107 -8.78 -15.84 0.46
CA GLY A 107 -9.94 -16.41 -0.23
C GLY A 107 -11.17 -15.50 -0.25
N GLY A 108 -11.00 -14.21 0.05
CA GLY A 108 -12.11 -13.27 0.24
C GLY A 108 -12.82 -13.48 1.58
N VAL A 109 -12.01 -13.46 2.64
CA VAL A 109 -12.34 -13.66 4.07
C VAL A 109 -12.58 -15.11 4.45
N ALA A 110 -11.56 -15.87 4.80
CA ALA A 110 -11.64 -17.29 5.17
C ALA A 110 -12.28 -18.19 4.09
N GLY A 111 -12.05 -17.87 2.81
CA GLY A 111 -12.48 -18.74 1.70
C GLY A 111 -13.92 -18.56 1.21
N TRP A 112 -14.68 -17.63 1.77
CA TRP A 112 -16.08 -17.38 1.38
C TRP A 112 -16.26 -16.76 -0.02
N GLY A 113 -15.18 -16.35 -0.68
CA GLY A 113 -15.25 -15.82 -2.04
C GLY A 113 -15.86 -14.42 -2.14
N THR A 114 -15.92 -13.66 -1.02
CA THR A 114 -16.48 -12.30 -0.96
C THR A 114 -15.50 -11.27 -1.56
N VAL A 115 -15.31 -10.09 -0.98
CA VAL A 115 -14.35 -9.09 -1.48
C VAL A 115 -12.93 -9.66 -1.56
N CYS A 116 -12.19 -9.39 -2.64
CA CYS A 116 -10.81 -9.85 -2.76
C CYS A 116 -9.95 -9.30 -1.61
N GLY A 117 -9.24 -10.18 -0.90
CA GLY A 117 -8.42 -9.79 0.25
C GLY A 117 -7.40 -8.70 -0.06
N SER A 118 -6.81 -8.69 -1.25
CA SER A 118 -5.83 -7.65 -1.64
C SER A 118 -6.46 -6.26 -1.73
N VAL A 119 -7.60 -6.11 -2.42
CA VAL A 119 -8.25 -4.80 -2.55
C VAL A 119 -8.94 -4.38 -1.26
N ASN A 120 -9.40 -5.34 -0.45
CA ASN A 120 -9.89 -5.05 0.90
C ASN A 120 -8.78 -4.48 1.79
N SER A 121 -7.58 -5.08 1.77
CA SER A 121 -6.41 -4.52 2.44
C SER A 121 -6.03 -3.14 1.94
N ALA A 122 -6.15 -2.88 0.62
CA ALA A 122 -5.88 -1.54 0.10
C ALA A 122 -6.86 -0.49 0.65
N ALA A 123 -8.15 -0.83 0.74
CA ALA A 123 -9.15 0.02 1.36
C ALA A 123 -8.84 0.29 2.85
N LEU A 124 -8.44 -0.75 3.61
CA LEU A 124 -8.04 -0.61 5.01
C LEU A 124 -6.82 0.31 5.16
N ILE A 125 -5.77 0.09 4.38
CA ILE A 125 -4.53 0.88 4.42
C ILE A 125 -4.78 2.36 4.11
N ALA A 126 -5.59 2.67 3.10
CA ALA A 126 -5.97 4.05 2.80
C ALA A 126 -6.65 4.74 3.99
N ASN A 127 -7.55 4.04 4.70
CA ASN A 127 -8.23 4.58 5.86
C ASN A 127 -7.34 4.63 7.12
N PHE A 128 -6.37 3.72 7.27
CA PHE A 128 -5.37 3.81 8.34
C PHE A 128 -4.44 5.00 8.13
N ILE A 129 -3.90 5.19 6.93
CA ILE A 129 -2.89 6.21 6.65
C ILE A 129 -3.52 7.60 6.57
N ILE A 130 -4.55 7.76 5.75
CA ILE A 130 -5.14 9.08 5.47
C ILE A 130 -6.17 9.46 6.53
N GLY A 131 -6.84 8.47 7.09
CA GLY A 131 -7.91 8.60 8.06
C GLY A 131 -9.28 8.21 7.52
N PRO A 132 -10.17 7.72 8.39
CA PRO A 132 -11.51 7.31 8.02
C PRO A 132 -12.45 8.50 7.84
N ARG A 133 -13.52 8.27 7.08
CA ARG A 133 -14.62 9.23 6.89
C ARG A 133 -15.53 9.28 8.13
N THR A 134 -15.01 9.86 9.21
CA THR A 134 -15.75 10.15 10.45
C THR A 134 -16.04 11.64 10.57
N LYS A 135 -16.79 12.05 11.61
CA LYS A 135 -17.04 13.48 11.89
C LYS A 135 -15.72 14.20 12.17
N GLY A 136 -15.33 15.13 11.29
CA GLY A 136 -14.05 15.84 11.37
C GLY A 136 -12.84 15.06 10.85
N GLY A 137 -13.05 13.86 10.27
CA GLY A 137 -12.03 13.05 9.62
C GLY A 137 -11.82 13.38 8.14
N SER A 138 -10.88 12.70 7.51
CA SER A 138 -10.59 12.86 6.08
C SER A 138 -11.58 12.08 5.22
N VAL A 139 -11.98 12.66 4.09
CA VAL A 139 -12.75 11.94 3.06
C VAL A 139 -11.86 11.08 2.16
N TRP A 140 -10.58 11.46 2.02
CA TRP A 140 -9.68 10.91 1.00
C TRP A 140 -9.34 9.44 1.19
N GLY A 141 -9.26 8.94 2.44
CA GLY A 141 -9.10 7.50 2.69
C GLY A 141 -10.26 6.68 2.13
N HIS A 142 -11.49 7.21 2.19
CA HIS A 142 -12.68 6.58 1.62
C HIS A 142 -12.74 6.72 0.08
N VAL A 143 -12.27 7.85 -0.47
CA VAL A 143 -12.19 8.06 -1.93
C VAL A 143 -11.21 7.07 -2.56
N ILE A 144 -9.97 7.01 -2.08
CA ILE A 144 -8.96 6.07 -2.60
C ILE A 144 -9.42 4.62 -2.41
N ALA A 145 -10.00 4.27 -1.25
CA ALA A 145 -10.55 2.94 -1.04
C ALA A 145 -11.60 2.56 -2.09
N SER A 146 -12.53 3.47 -2.39
CA SER A 146 -13.59 3.26 -3.39
C SER A 146 -13.01 3.16 -4.81
N ASN A 147 -12.04 4.01 -5.14
CA ASN A 147 -11.39 4.02 -6.44
C ASN A 147 -10.50 2.77 -6.64
N MET A 148 -9.90 2.23 -5.58
CA MET A 148 -9.17 0.95 -5.64
C MET A 148 -10.10 -0.23 -5.94
N LEU A 149 -11.30 -0.25 -5.37
CA LEU A 149 -12.33 -1.27 -5.66
C LEU A 149 -12.79 -1.18 -7.12
N ASP A 150 -13.02 0.04 -7.61
CA ASP A 150 -13.41 0.28 -9.00
C ASP A 150 -12.29 -0.09 -9.98
N TRP A 151 -11.08 0.42 -9.76
CA TRP A 151 -9.91 0.11 -10.58
C TRP A 151 -9.63 -1.39 -10.62
N TYR A 152 -9.67 -2.08 -9.48
CA TYR A 152 -9.48 -3.53 -9.43
C TYR A 152 -10.49 -4.26 -10.31
N SER A 153 -11.74 -3.79 -10.32
CA SER A 153 -12.84 -4.39 -11.07
C SER A 153 -12.65 -4.24 -12.58
N HIS A 154 -12.04 -3.15 -13.02
CA HIS A 154 -11.90 -2.82 -14.45
C HIS A 154 -10.49 -3.04 -15.01
N ALA A 155 -9.48 -3.29 -14.16
CA ALA A 155 -8.13 -3.57 -14.58
C ALA A 155 -8.01 -4.98 -15.20
N ASN A 156 -7.25 -5.08 -16.30
CA ASN A 156 -6.92 -6.37 -16.92
C ASN A 156 -5.84 -7.09 -16.08
N MET A 157 -6.26 -7.82 -15.05
CA MET A 157 -5.40 -8.33 -13.98
C MET A 157 -4.80 -9.72 -14.24
N PRO A 158 -3.60 -10.04 -13.73
CA PRO A 158 -2.70 -9.15 -12.98
C PRO A 158 -1.89 -8.21 -13.87
N ILE A 159 -1.39 -7.09 -13.31
CA ILE A 159 -0.56 -6.10 -14.00
C ILE A 159 0.93 -6.33 -13.71
N PHE A 160 1.28 -6.56 -12.43
CA PHE A 160 2.65 -6.70 -11.98
C PHE A 160 3.27 -8.03 -12.42
N VAL A 161 4.51 -7.97 -12.91
CA VAL A 161 5.33 -9.13 -13.25
C VAL A 161 6.48 -9.22 -12.23
N PRO A 162 6.49 -10.25 -11.36
CA PRO A 162 7.53 -10.40 -10.35
C PRO A 162 8.84 -10.85 -10.97
N LYS A 163 9.95 -10.51 -10.33
CA LYS A 163 11.30 -10.89 -10.80
C LYS A 163 11.48 -12.41 -10.94
N ASN A 164 10.97 -13.16 -9.97
CA ASN A 164 11.09 -14.61 -9.90
C ASN A 164 9.72 -15.27 -9.72
N PRO A 165 8.93 -15.44 -10.80
CA PRO A 165 7.63 -16.05 -10.68
C PRO A 165 7.70 -17.54 -10.32
N LYS A 166 6.93 -17.96 -9.31
CA LYS A 166 6.83 -19.36 -8.87
C LYS A 166 6.05 -20.23 -9.86
N ALA A 167 5.09 -19.66 -10.56
CA ALA A 167 4.42 -20.28 -11.72
C ALA A 167 4.20 -19.22 -12.82
N ASN A 168 3.59 -19.60 -13.95
CA ASN A 168 3.35 -18.71 -15.08
C ASN A 168 4.64 -17.97 -15.54
N LYS A 169 5.77 -18.69 -15.62
CA LYS A 169 7.12 -18.11 -15.78
C LYS A 169 7.29 -17.32 -17.09
N LYS A 170 6.65 -17.78 -18.17
CA LYS A 170 6.74 -17.15 -19.49
C LYS A 170 5.68 -16.06 -19.67
N SER A 171 4.44 -16.39 -19.32
CA SER A 171 3.29 -15.49 -19.45
C SER A 171 2.18 -15.94 -18.50
N ILE A 172 1.25 -15.04 -18.23
CA ILE A 172 0.04 -15.31 -17.45
C ILE A 172 -1.18 -14.77 -18.17
N VAL A 173 -2.26 -15.54 -18.20
CA VAL A 173 -3.56 -15.06 -18.70
C VAL A 173 -4.02 -13.89 -17.84
N ARG A 174 -4.52 -12.85 -18.48
CA ARG A 174 -5.07 -11.66 -17.82
C ARG A 174 -6.57 -11.59 -18.08
N THR A 175 -7.31 -11.14 -17.08
CA THR A 175 -8.78 -10.99 -17.16
C THR A 175 -9.23 -9.74 -16.41
N VAL A 176 -10.28 -9.10 -16.91
CA VAL A 176 -11.05 -8.10 -16.17
C VAL A 176 -12.13 -8.82 -15.35
N SER A 177 -12.24 -8.52 -14.05
CA SER A 177 -13.22 -9.22 -13.19
C SER A 177 -14.63 -8.63 -13.27
N GLU A 178 -14.74 -7.33 -13.60
CA GLU A 178 -15.97 -6.53 -13.54
C GLU A 178 -16.62 -6.58 -12.14
N SER A 179 -15.83 -6.93 -11.11
CA SER A 179 -16.30 -7.12 -9.76
C SER A 179 -15.15 -7.14 -8.76
N PRO A 180 -15.29 -6.51 -7.57
CA PRO A 180 -14.32 -6.64 -6.48
C PRO A 180 -14.38 -8.01 -5.79
N LEU A 181 -15.32 -8.89 -6.17
CA LEU A 181 -15.49 -10.20 -5.54
C LEU A 181 -14.41 -11.20 -5.99
N CYS A 182 -13.79 -11.85 -5.02
CA CYS A 182 -12.80 -12.91 -5.17
C CYS A 182 -13.34 -14.08 -5.99
N HIS A 183 -14.57 -14.53 -5.69
CA HIS A 183 -15.23 -15.60 -6.44
C HIS A 183 -15.30 -15.29 -7.94
N VAL A 184 -15.80 -14.11 -8.31
CA VAL A 184 -15.94 -13.68 -9.70
C VAL A 184 -14.57 -13.50 -10.36
N SER A 185 -13.63 -12.82 -9.69
CA SER A 185 -12.28 -12.55 -10.19
C SER A 185 -11.49 -13.83 -10.47
N VAL A 186 -11.48 -14.78 -9.52
CA VAL A 186 -10.78 -16.05 -9.69
C VAL A 186 -11.51 -16.95 -10.68
N GLY A 187 -12.85 -17.01 -10.63
CA GLY A 187 -13.66 -17.82 -11.53
C GLY A 187 -13.52 -17.42 -13.00
N LYS A 188 -13.59 -16.13 -13.32
CA LYS A 188 -13.34 -15.62 -14.68
C LYS A 188 -11.94 -15.97 -15.17
N TRP A 189 -10.93 -15.81 -14.31
CA TRP A 189 -9.56 -16.19 -14.65
C TRP A 189 -9.40 -17.69 -14.90
N MET A 190 -9.95 -18.54 -14.02
CA MET A 190 -9.90 -20.01 -14.19
C MET A 190 -10.57 -20.46 -15.49
N ARG A 191 -11.72 -19.86 -15.84
CA ARG A 191 -12.40 -20.13 -17.11
C ARG A 191 -11.52 -19.75 -18.31
N ALA A 192 -10.86 -18.61 -18.25
CA ALA A 192 -10.01 -18.12 -19.34
C ALA A 192 -8.68 -18.88 -19.46
N SER A 193 -8.11 -19.31 -18.34
CA SER A 193 -6.79 -19.96 -18.29
C SER A 193 -6.84 -21.48 -18.40
N GLY A 194 -8.00 -22.10 -18.09
CA GLY A 194 -8.16 -23.54 -18.01
C GLY A 194 -7.57 -24.18 -16.74
N TYR A 195 -6.96 -23.40 -15.85
CA TYR A 195 -6.34 -23.92 -14.64
C TYR A 195 -7.35 -24.08 -13.48
N PRO A 196 -7.26 -25.18 -12.69
CA PRO A 196 -8.15 -25.41 -11.57
C PRO A 196 -7.82 -24.53 -10.36
N ILE A 197 -8.75 -24.44 -9.40
CA ILE A 197 -8.62 -23.59 -8.21
C ILE A 197 -7.40 -23.92 -7.37
N ASN A 198 -6.99 -25.19 -7.25
CA ASN A 198 -5.85 -25.60 -6.42
C ASN A 198 -4.50 -25.52 -7.15
N SER A 199 -4.47 -25.10 -8.41
CA SER A 199 -3.25 -25.04 -9.23
C SER A 199 -2.20 -24.05 -8.71
N PRO A 200 -0.90 -24.36 -8.90
CA PRO A 200 0.19 -23.40 -8.70
C PRO A 200 -0.01 -22.11 -9.52
N GLU A 201 -0.57 -22.21 -10.72
CA GLU A 201 -0.80 -21.10 -11.64
C GLU A 201 -1.85 -20.13 -11.10
N ARG A 202 -2.96 -20.62 -10.52
CA ARG A 202 -3.94 -19.78 -9.84
C ARG A 202 -3.34 -19.10 -8.62
N LYS A 203 -2.56 -19.84 -7.82
CA LYS A 203 -1.88 -19.28 -6.63
C LYS A 203 -0.94 -18.14 -7.04
N ASP A 204 -0.10 -18.36 -8.04
CA ASP A 204 0.78 -17.34 -8.61
C ASP A 204 0.00 -16.15 -9.18
N ARG A 205 -1.13 -16.38 -9.87
CA ARG A 205 -2.03 -15.29 -10.30
C ARG A 205 -2.47 -14.43 -9.12
N CYS A 206 -2.94 -15.04 -8.03
CA CYS A 206 -3.38 -14.29 -6.85
C CYS A 206 -2.24 -13.52 -6.17
N ALA A 207 -1.01 -14.08 -6.14
CA ALA A 207 0.16 -13.37 -5.65
C ALA A 207 0.48 -12.14 -6.51
N ARG A 208 0.42 -12.25 -7.84
CA ARG A 208 0.62 -11.12 -8.75
C ARG A 208 -0.49 -10.07 -8.67
N VAL A 209 -1.73 -10.49 -8.41
CA VAL A 209 -2.84 -9.57 -8.15
C VAL A 209 -2.59 -8.78 -6.86
N ALA A 210 -2.14 -9.44 -5.79
CA ALA A 210 -1.77 -8.75 -4.55
C ALA A 210 -0.65 -7.73 -4.78
N ALA A 211 0.38 -8.12 -5.53
CA ALA A 211 1.46 -7.22 -5.94
C ALA A 211 0.97 -6.03 -6.78
N SER A 212 0.08 -6.27 -7.75
CA SER A 212 -0.52 -5.21 -8.58
C SER A 212 -1.32 -4.21 -7.74
N VAL A 213 -2.09 -4.71 -6.78
CA VAL A 213 -2.87 -3.87 -5.86
C VAL A 213 -1.96 -3.05 -4.95
N ALA A 214 -0.90 -3.64 -4.40
CA ALA A 214 0.08 -2.92 -3.60
C ALA A 214 0.80 -1.83 -4.41
N TYR A 215 1.17 -2.13 -5.66
CA TYR A 215 1.76 -1.17 -6.60
C TYR A 215 0.86 0.06 -6.77
N LYS A 216 -0.38 -0.15 -7.23
CA LYS A 216 -1.30 0.94 -7.52
C LYS A 216 -1.65 1.75 -6.28
N LEU A 217 -1.84 1.10 -5.14
CA LEU A 217 -2.10 1.80 -3.89
C LEU A 217 -0.94 2.72 -3.50
N VAL A 218 0.30 2.29 -3.66
CA VAL A 218 1.46 3.15 -3.38
C VAL A 218 1.54 4.31 -4.36
N GLU A 219 1.21 4.12 -5.64
CA GLU A 219 1.10 5.25 -6.58
C GLU A 219 0.08 6.29 -6.09
N ASP A 220 -1.09 5.84 -5.66
CA ASP A 220 -2.15 6.73 -5.16
C ASP A 220 -1.80 7.40 -3.84
N LEU A 221 -1.18 6.67 -2.91
CA LEU A 221 -0.71 7.23 -1.64
C LEU A 221 0.41 8.26 -1.85
N ASN A 222 1.34 7.99 -2.76
CA ASN A 222 2.40 8.94 -3.12
C ASN A 222 1.79 10.20 -3.76
N ARG A 223 0.87 10.06 -4.72
CA ARG A 223 0.15 11.20 -5.31
C ARG A 223 -0.60 11.99 -4.25
N TRP A 224 -1.31 11.32 -3.34
CA TRP A 224 -2.02 11.97 -2.25
C TRP A 224 -1.05 12.72 -1.33
N HIS A 225 0.09 12.11 -1.00
CA HIS A 225 1.12 12.71 -0.15
C HIS A 225 1.72 13.99 -0.75
N ARG A 226 1.86 14.04 -2.08
CA ARG A 226 2.30 15.25 -2.81
C ARG A 226 1.19 16.29 -3.02
N GLY A 227 -0.06 15.97 -2.68
CA GLY A 227 -1.21 16.83 -2.98
C GLY A 227 -1.66 16.78 -4.45
N GLU A 228 -1.26 15.75 -5.19
CA GLU A 228 -1.53 15.53 -6.62
C GLU A 228 -2.66 14.52 -6.88
N TYR A 229 -3.28 13.99 -5.82
CA TYR A 229 -4.45 13.13 -5.95
C TYR A 229 -5.73 13.97 -5.98
N ASP A 230 -6.36 14.05 -7.15
CA ASP A 230 -7.51 14.92 -7.44
C ASP A 230 -8.73 14.15 -7.98
N GLU A 231 -8.71 12.83 -7.88
CA GLU A 231 -9.80 11.98 -8.36
C GLU A 231 -10.97 11.99 -7.38
N ASN A 232 -12.18 12.21 -7.91
CA ASN A 232 -13.42 11.98 -7.16
C ASN A 232 -13.71 10.47 -7.03
N ILE A 233 -14.73 10.12 -6.25
CA ILE A 233 -15.23 8.74 -6.19
C ILE A 233 -15.70 8.32 -7.59
N ALA A 234 -14.98 7.38 -8.21
CA ALA A 234 -15.27 6.86 -9.55
C ALA A 234 -16.52 5.97 -9.56
N TRP A 235 -16.78 5.27 -8.44
CA TRP A 235 -17.87 4.32 -8.32
C TRP A 235 -18.74 4.58 -7.09
N GLY A 236 -20.05 4.80 -7.32
CA GLY A 236 -21.03 5.08 -6.26
C GLY A 236 -22.37 4.40 -6.52
N PRO A 237 -22.88 3.56 -5.59
CA PRO A 237 -24.11 2.78 -5.81
C PRO A 237 -25.39 3.62 -5.87
N GLY A 238 -25.34 4.90 -5.50
CA GLY A 238 -26.50 5.78 -5.41
C GLY A 238 -27.33 5.92 -6.68
N LYS A 239 -26.78 5.59 -7.86
CA LYS A 239 -27.52 5.63 -9.14
C LYS A 239 -28.51 4.46 -9.32
N ALA A 240 -28.30 3.33 -8.65
CA ALA A 240 -29.16 2.14 -8.78
C ALA A 240 -30.26 2.04 -7.71
N GLY A 241 -30.30 2.97 -6.74
CA GLY A 241 -31.24 2.92 -5.61
C GLY A 241 -30.98 1.78 -4.61
N ILE A 242 -29.94 0.97 -4.83
CA ILE A 242 -29.49 -0.12 -3.96
C ILE A 242 -27.96 -0.20 -4.01
N THR A 243 -27.35 -0.71 -2.94
CA THR A 243 -25.92 -1.07 -2.93
C THR A 243 -25.67 -2.25 -3.87
N SER A 244 -25.29 -1.98 -5.11
CA SER A 244 -24.97 -3.01 -6.11
C SER A 244 -23.94 -2.52 -7.13
N GLN A 245 -23.36 -3.45 -7.88
CA GLN A 245 -22.64 -3.18 -9.12
C GLN A 245 -23.63 -2.88 -10.26
N PHE A 246 -23.15 -2.35 -11.39
CA PHE A 246 -23.98 -2.03 -12.56
C PHE A 246 -24.13 -3.19 -13.55
N ASN A 247 -23.56 -4.34 -13.24
CA ASN A 247 -23.58 -5.56 -14.05
C ASN A 247 -24.51 -6.64 -13.46
N CYS A 248 -25.67 -6.24 -12.92
CA CYS A 248 -26.59 -7.14 -12.23
C CYS A 248 -26.94 -8.40 -13.03
N ALA A 249 -27.05 -8.27 -14.37
CA ALA A 249 -27.37 -9.37 -15.27
C ALA A 249 -26.29 -10.46 -15.33
N GLU A 250 -25.03 -10.16 -14.98
CA GLU A 250 -23.96 -11.17 -14.93
C GLU A 250 -24.22 -12.24 -13.86
N CYS A 251 -24.88 -11.88 -12.76
CA CYS A 251 -25.22 -12.81 -11.69
C CYS A 251 -26.70 -13.22 -11.71
N HIS A 252 -27.61 -12.28 -11.98
CA HIS A 252 -29.06 -12.51 -11.91
C HIS A 252 -29.70 -12.92 -13.24
N GLY A 253 -28.94 -12.90 -14.34
CA GLY A 253 -29.48 -13.11 -15.68
C GLY A 253 -30.60 -12.12 -15.99
N ALA A 254 -31.64 -12.59 -16.68
CA ALA A 254 -32.80 -11.76 -17.05
C ALA A 254 -33.68 -11.35 -15.85
N LYS A 255 -33.54 -12.00 -14.69
CA LYS A 255 -34.42 -11.79 -13.51
C LYS A 255 -33.70 -10.98 -12.43
N ILE A 256 -33.41 -9.72 -12.74
CA ILE A 256 -32.78 -8.79 -11.79
C ILE A 256 -33.79 -8.40 -10.69
N PRO A 257 -33.46 -8.59 -9.39
CA PRO A 257 -34.31 -8.14 -8.30
C PRO A 257 -34.52 -6.62 -8.32
N LYS A 258 -35.75 -6.18 -8.07
CA LYS A 258 -36.07 -4.75 -7.95
C LYS A 258 -36.10 -4.35 -6.47
N PRO A 259 -35.43 -3.26 -6.06
CA PRO A 259 -35.55 -2.78 -4.70
C PRO A 259 -37.00 -2.32 -4.42
N PRO A 260 -37.52 -2.50 -3.20
CA PRO A 260 -38.82 -1.96 -2.83
C PRO A 260 -38.80 -0.43 -2.93
N THR A 261 -39.88 0.17 -3.44
CA THR A 261 -40.02 1.63 -3.47
C THR A 261 -40.29 2.13 -2.04
N PRO A 262 -39.58 3.18 -1.56
CA PRO A 262 -39.87 3.75 -0.25
C PRO A 262 -41.35 4.16 -0.18
N LEU A 263 -42.05 3.76 0.88
CA LEU A 263 -43.39 4.27 1.16
C LEU A 263 -43.29 5.81 1.22
N LYS A 264 -44.17 6.51 0.50
CA LYS A 264 -44.26 7.98 0.63
C LYS A 264 -44.43 8.29 2.11
N LYS A 265 -43.53 9.10 2.68
CA LYS A 265 -43.73 9.66 4.01
C LYS A 265 -45.06 10.41 3.98
N ILE A 266 -46.03 9.90 4.73
CA ILE A 266 -47.26 10.62 5.07
C ILE A 266 -46.89 11.70 6.07
#